data_AF-A0A8H8MLP9-F1
#
_entry.id   AF-A0A8H8MLP9-F1
#
_cell.length_a   1.000
_cell.length_b   1.000
_cell.length_c   1.000
_cell.angle_alpha   90.00
_cell.angle_beta   90.00
_cell.angle_gamma   90.00
#
_symmetry.space_group_name_H-M   'P 1'
#
loop_
_entity.id
_entity.type
_entity.pdbx_description
1 polymer ?
#
loop_
_entity_poly.entity_id
_entity_poly.type
_entity_poly.pdbx_seq_one_letter_code
_entity_poly.pdbx_strand_id
1 'polypeptide(L)'
;MPSFYIELPAPLSRHNNNTSRSARPSLAETSIKSSSKPKNVADVQNIKPSPETNNNGIKRKRSTSDLAGSGALNVKKPRDSTRGKSGDKPAPRPSKSTQSGHAVTQPKWTPISTAVSYDEIMERMHLREFLARFQPLTKFAQAHLDTLSRLSAPAYRYLPRATLKAVLIALLDLVGADGSSTLRRECQATIKYVRAAKGNLDIIWDALAELRHTSYSELPDPRSPPNDDYDSEPSNDEEEPTGRVTRQTSKQARLSQPSLPPNDDSLDFELVCGAQFLPILVFLAEIALQTPSVRSDIDVAMRTLAIAAHKTHVAKIAEEKERWAKQRLQFSSSLSGLEETKSQEKAAKGGKAPRGDPATLSKIKELKSKKKIAEAKHQQTIRALTVSFNMELRTYSSRSTFLGSDHLGRQFFILASPPRPSHTEARWDNWSTFVACWGKKENGLKPTWYGFDDPCELRNLATALGEAKSSGPMPTNKIDVLVKSLLQFAEFLENRAE
;
A
#
# COMPACT_ATOMS: atom_id res chain seq x y z
N MET A 1 -12.10 -20.29 -12.16
CA MET A 1 -11.44 -19.82 -10.93
C MET A 1 -12.41 -19.91 -9.77
N PRO A 2 -12.27 -20.89 -8.86
CA PRO A 2 -12.99 -20.84 -7.59
C PRO A 2 -12.49 -19.62 -6.81
N SER A 3 -13.42 -18.75 -6.42
CA SER A 3 -13.14 -17.61 -5.55
C SER A 3 -12.75 -18.15 -4.18
N PHE A 4 -11.46 -18.34 -3.91
CA PHE A 4 -10.96 -18.62 -2.56
C PHE A 4 -11.11 -17.37 -1.69
N TYR A 5 -12.34 -17.15 -1.21
CA TYR A 5 -12.58 -16.37 -0.01
C TYR A 5 -11.95 -17.14 1.15
N ILE A 6 -10.86 -16.60 1.70
CA ILE A 6 -10.41 -17.00 3.02
C ILE A 6 -11.47 -16.47 4.00
N GLU A 7 -12.44 -17.30 4.35
CA GLU A 7 -13.28 -17.07 5.52
C GLU A 7 -12.36 -17.02 6.73
N LEU A 8 -12.19 -15.82 7.29
CA LEU A 8 -11.57 -15.66 8.60
C LEU A 8 -12.47 -16.39 9.62
N PRO A 9 -11.93 -17.34 10.41
CA PRO A 9 -12.73 -18.04 11.40
C PRO A 9 -13.30 -17.06 12.41
N ALA A 10 -14.60 -17.19 12.69
CA ALA A 10 -15.28 -16.44 13.74
C ALA A 10 -14.54 -16.64 15.09
N PRO A 11 -14.52 -15.62 15.97
CA PRO A 11 -13.84 -15.72 17.26
C PRO A 11 -14.54 -16.79 18.11
N LEU A 12 -13.86 -17.92 18.30
CA LEU A 12 -14.31 -18.97 19.21
C LEU A 12 -14.40 -18.41 20.63
N SER A 13 -15.60 -18.58 21.21
CA SER A 13 -15.91 -18.27 22.59
C SER A 13 -14.95 -18.98 23.54
N ARG A 14 -14.32 -18.21 24.44
CA ARG A 14 -13.39 -18.70 25.47
C ARG A 14 -14.13 -19.60 26.46
N HIS A 15 -13.95 -20.92 26.34
CA HIS A 15 -14.14 -21.82 27.47
C HIS A 15 -12.86 -21.87 28.31
N ASN A 16 -13.03 -21.52 29.59
CA ASN A 16 -11.99 -21.40 30.59
C ASN A 16 -11.87 -22.75 31.30
N ASN A 17 -10.91 -23.60 30.91
CA ASN A 17 -10.57 -24.81 31.64
C ASN A 17 -9.13 -24.71 32.16
N ASN A 18 -9.03 -24.44 33.46
CA ASN A 18 -7.88 -24.76 34.28
C ASN A 18 -7.66 -26.27 34.25
N THR A 19 -6.43 -26.73 33.95
CA THR A 19 -5.63 -27.59 34.84
C THR A 19 -4.35 -28.08 34.16
N SER A 20 -3.35 -28.27 35.03
CA SER A 20 -2.16 -29.12 34.92
C SER A 20 -0.85 -28.53 34.40
N ARG A 21 0.15 -28.66 35.29
CA ARG A 21 1.57 -28.35 35.18
C ARG A 21 2.23 -29.19 34.08
N SER A 22 3.14 -28.61 33.29
CA SER A 22 4.32 -29.33 32.79
C SER A 22 5.43 -28.37 32.36
N ALA A 23 6.65 -28.88 32.46
CA ALA A 23 7.99 -28.32 32.43
C ALA A 23 8.31 -27.14 31.46
N ARG A 24 9.09 -26.18 31.99
CA ARG A 24 9.94 -25.22 31.25
C ARG A 24 11.08 -25.95 30.51
N PRO A 25 11.38 -25.62 29.25
CA PRO A 25 12.73 -25.71 28.73
C PRO A 25 13.49 -24.39 28.92
N SER A 26 14.73 -24.55 29.40
CA SER A 26 15.78 -23.55 29.55
C SER A 26 16.14 -22.90 28.21
N LEU A 27 16.17 -21.57 28.16
CA LEU A 27 16.63 -20.78 27.03
C LEU A 27 18.12 -20.47 27.26
N ALA A 28 18.99 -21.12 26.50
CA ALA A 28 20.42 -20.85 26.51
C ALA A 28 20.72 -19.57 25.70
N GLU A 29 21.16 -18.53 26.38
CA GLU A 29 21.72 -17.31 25.78
C GLU A 29 23.06 -17.65 25.12
N THR A 30 23.13 -17.53 23.80
CA THR A 30 24.40 -17.56 23.08
C THR A 30 25.03 -16.17 23.11
N SER A 31 26.06 -16.05 23.94
CA SER A 31 26.94 -14.89 24.05
C SER A 31 27.78 -14.72 22.77
N ILE A 32 27.48 -13.69 21.98
CA ILE A 32 28.34 -13.24 20.89
C ILE A 32 29.34 -12.23 21.46
N LYS A 33 30.57 -12.70 21.75
CA LYS A 33 31.73 -11.85 22.01
C LYS A 33 32.11 -11.11 20.72
N SER A 34 31.82 -9.82 20.65
CA SER A 34 32.43 -8.92 19.67
C SER A 34 33.63 -8.21 20.30
N SER A 35 34.81 -8.55 19.81
CA SER A 35 36.09 -7.95 20.16
C SER A 35 36.40 -6.85 19.15
N SER A 36 36.30 -5.59 19.54
CA SER A 36 37.10 -4.52 18.93
C SER A 36 37.31 -3.38 19.92
N LYS A 37 38.59 -3.15 20.24
CA LYS A 37 39.09 -1.96 20.95
C LYS A 37 38.90 -0.72 20.08
N PRO A 38 38.65 0.45 20.69
CA PRO A 38 39.57 1.55 20.46
C PRO A 38 39.98 2.30 21.75
N LYS A 39 41.07 3.06 21.57
CA LYS A 39 41.91 3.77 22.52
C LYS A 39 41.19 4.79 23.41
N ASN A 40 41.65 4.83 24.67
CA ASN A 40 41.47 5.90 25.66
C ASN A 40 41.94 7.28 25.17
N VAL A 41 41.13 8.32 25.42
CA VAL A 41 41.60 9.68 25.75
C VAL A 41 40.64 10.32 26.77
N ALA A 42 41.20 10.63 27.94
CA ALA A 42 40.97 11.72 28.90
C ALA A 42 39.55 12.13 29.39
N ASP A 43 39.45 12.11 30.73
CA ASP A 43 38.86 13.10 31.65
C ASP A 43 37.46 13.66 31.39
N VAL A 44 36.50 13.33 32.28
CA VAL A 44 35.91 14.28 33.25
C VAL A 44 35.29 13.44 34.40
N GLN A 45 35.89 13.50 35.60
CA GLN A 45 35.26 13.04 36.84
C GLN A 45 34.59 14.22 37.55
N ASN A 46 33.27 14.14 37.75
CA ASN A 46 32.58 14.44 39.02
C ASN A 46 31.08 14.55 38.75
N ILE A 47 30.28 13.70 39.41
CA ILE A 47 29.07 14.08 40.17
C ILE A 47 28.57 12.82 40.90
N LYS A 48 28.38 13.01 42.20
CA LYS A 48 27.94 12.12 43.27
C LYS A 48 26.45 11.71 43.09
N PRO A 49 26.05 10.43 43.25
CA PRO A 49 24.63 10.08 43.33
C PRO A 49 24.12 10.18 44.78
N SER A 50 22.93 10.78 44.93
CA SER A 50 22.12 10.88 46.15
C SER A 50 21.03 9.79 46.14
N PRO A 51 20.62 9.26 47.30
CA PRO A 51 19.77 8.07 47.35
C PRO A 51 18.26 8.36 47.32
N GLU A 52 17.57 7.44 46.66
CA GLU A 52 16.28 6.83 47.04
C GLU A 52 15.11 7.74 47.43
N THR A 53 14.07 7.76 46.58
CA THR A 53 12.71 8.09 47.01
C THR A 53 11.69 7.14 46.38
N ASN A 54 11.33 6.15 47.20
CA ASN A 54 10.00 5.60 47.46
C ASN A 54 8.96 5.55 46.33
N ASN A 55 8.69 4.31 45.89
CA ASN A 55 7.55 3.91 45.07
C ASN A 55 6.25 3.88 45.91
N ASN A 56 5.27 4.70 45.56
CA ASN A 56 3.90 4.54 46.06
C ASN A 56 2.94 4.20 44.91
N GLY A 57 2.31 3.04 45.05
CA GLY A 57 1.38 2.45 44.09
C GLY A 57 0.06 3.22 43.99
N ILE A 58 -0.34 3.50 42.74
CA ILE A 58 -1.64 4.08 42.42
C ILE A 58 -2.66 2.94 42.25
N LYS A 59 -3.43 2.70 43.32
CA LYS A 59 -4.64 1.87 43.31
C LYS A 59 -5.77 2.60 42.58
N ARG A 60 -6.25 2.04 41.47
CA ARG A 60 -7.49 2.42 40.79
C ARG A 60 -8.70 2.13 41.71
N LYS A 61 -9.41 3.17 42.12
CA LYS A 61 -10.76 3.04 42.72
C LYS A 61 -11.78 2.87 41.60
N ARG A 62 -12.50 1.74 41.64
CA ARG A 62 -13.83 1.57 41.03
C ARG A 62 -14.83 2.39 41.87
N SER A 63 -15.61 3.24 41.22
CA SER A 63 -16.85 3.78 41.80
C SER A 63 -18.03 3.16 41.08
N THR A 64 -18.66 2.23 41.76
CA THR A 64 -20.05 1.82 41.61
C THR A 64 -20.92 2.77 42.44
N SER A 65 -21.94 3.37 41.84
CA SER A 65 -23.12 3.84 42.57
C SER A 65 -24.29 3.89 41.59
N ASP A 66 -25.10 2.84 41.64
CA ASP A 66 -26.52 2.91 41.32
C ASP A 66 -27.21 3.78 42.38
N LEU A 67 -28.20 4.58 41.96
CA LEU A 67 -29.45 4.75 42.70
C LEU A 67 -30.53 5.29 41.76
N ALA A 68 -31.65 4.61 41.83
CA ALA A 68 -32.88 4.79 41.09
C ALA A 68 -33.62 6.10 41.43
N GLY A 69 -34.54 6.49 40.55
CA GLY A 69 -35.65 7.37 40.93
C GLY A 69 -36.27 8.16 39.77
N SER A 70 -37.47 7.74 39.34
CA SER A 70 -38.62 8.55 38.88
C SER A 70 -38.33 9.85 38.09
N GLY A 71 -38.75 10.03 36.84
CA GLY A 71 -40.13 9.89 36.37
C GLY A 71 -40.67 11.29 36.02
N ALA A 72 -40.97 11.55 34.74
CA ALA A 72 -41.96 12.53 34.30
C ALA A 72 -42.06 12.52 32.77
N LEU A 73 -43.21 12.03 32.29
CA LEU A 73 -43.73 12.23 30.95
C LEU A 73 -43.77 13.74 30.63
N ASN A 74 -43.16 14.17 29.52
CA ASN A 74 -43.44 15.50 28.99
C ASN A 74 -44.23 15.38 27.68
N VAL A 75 -45.51 15.70 27.83
CA VAL A 75 -46.55 15.71 26.83
C VAL A 75 -46.40 16.93 25.93
N LYS A 76 -46.66 16.71 24.64
CA LYS A 76 -47.01 17.65 23.58
C LYS A 76 -47.58 19.00 24.09
N LYS A 77 -47.06 20.10 23.53
CA LYS A 77 -47.82 21.36 23.43
C LYS A 77 -47.73 21.90 22.00
N PRO A 78 -48.84 21.90 21.22
CA PRO A 78 -48.90 22.62 19.95
C PRO A 78 -49.11 24.10 20.25
N ARG A 79 -48.37 24.99 19.57
CA ARG A 79 -48.57 26.43 19.65
C ARG A 79 -49.27 26.89 18.38
N ASP A 80 -50.56 27.18 18.53
CA ASP A 80 -51.34 27.97 17.59
C ASP A 80 -50.73 29.36 17.43
N SER A 81 -50.65 29.81 16.18
CA SER A 81 -50.32 31.18 15.80
C SER A 81 -51.21 31.58 14.63
N THR A 82 -52.34 32.17 14.99
CA THR A 82 -53.37 32.73 14.13
C THR A 82 -52.89 34.03 13.46
N ARG A 83 -52.92 34.03 12.12
CA ARG A 83 -53.52 35.04 11.22
C ARG A 83 -53.11 36.53 11.32
N GLY A 84 -52.63 37.03 10.18
CA GLY A 84 -52.57 38.45 9.75
C GLY A 84 -51.26 38.69 9.00
N LYS A 85 -51.16 39.30 7.82
CA LYS A 85 -52.05 40.12 7.00
C LYS A 85 -51.47 40.10 5.58
N SER A 86 -52.34 40.16 4.59
CA SER A 86 -52.08 40.33 3.16
C SER A 86 -51.18 41.53 2.85
N GLY A 87 -50.21 41.31 1.97
CA GLY A 87 -49.41 42.36 1.33
C GLY A 87 -48.94 41.85 -0.02
N ASP A 88 -49.38 42.52 -1.08
CA ASP A 88 -49.15 42.20 -2.48
C ASP A 88 -47.67 41.97 -2.81
N LYS A 89 -47.37 40.78 -3.32
CA LYS A 89 -46.06 40.43 -3.89
C LYS A 89 -46.16 40.45 -5.41
N PRO A 90 -45.24 41.15 -6.11
CA PRO A 90 -45.21 41.19 -7.56
C PRO A 90 -44.85 39.83 -8.15
N ALA A 91 -45.44 39.55 -9.32
CA ALA A 91 -45.37 38.30 -10.05
C ALA A 91 -43.94 37.72 -10.20
N PRO A 92 -43.75 36.41 -10.00
CA PRO A 92 -42.47 35.76 -10.22
C PRO A 92 -42.17 35.70 -11.72
N ARG A 93 -41.13 36.41 -12.16
CA ARG A 93 -40.56 36.21 -13.50
C ARG A 93 -40.04 34.78 -13.61
N PRO A 94 -40.34 34.03 -14.69
CA PRO A 94 -39.78 32.71 -14.91
C PRO A 94 -38.28 32.86 -15.19
N SER A 95 -37.45 32.64 -14.16
CA SER A 95 -36.02 32.50 -14.33
C SER A 95 -35.77 31.17 -15.06
N LYS A 96 -35.62 31.24 -16.39
CA LYS A 96 -34.94 30.21 -17.18
C LYS A 96 -33.51 30.10 -16.66
N SER A 97 -33.30 29.34 -15.59
CA SER A 97 -31.97 28.83 -15.26
C SER A 97 -31.69 27.73 -16.28
N THR A 98 -31.14 28.13 -17.42
CA THR A 98 -30.46 27.21 -18.32
C THR A 98 -29.28 26.66 -17.53
N GLN A 99 -29.49 25.59 -16.78
CA GLN A 99 -28.41 24.77 -16.24
C GLN A 99 -27.70 24.21 -17.46
N SER A 100 -26.65 24.91 -17.91
CA SER A 100 -25.67 24.33 -18.81
C SER A 100 -25.00 23.21 -18.02
N GLY A 101 -25.56 22.00 -18.11
CA GLY A 101 -24.95 20.82 -17.56
C GLY A 101 -23.58 20.69 -18.22
N HIS A 102 -22.52 20.97 -17.47
CA HIS A 102 -21.17 20.68 -17.92
C HIS A 102 -21.11 19.17 -18.10
N ALA A 103 -21.04 18.74 -19.37
CA ALA A 103 -20.85 17.34 -19.68
C ALA A 103 -19.58 16.87 -18.96
N VAL A 104 -19.73 15.86 -18.11
CA VAL A 104 -18.61 15.28 -17.36
C VAL A 104 -17.61 14.74 -18.36
N THR A 105 -16.38 15.24 -18.29
CA THR A 105 -15.31 14.80 -19.18
C THR A 105 -15.11 13.30 -19.00
N GLN A 106 -15.29 12.53 -20.07
CA GLN A 106 -15.11 11.09 -20.01
C GLN A 106 -13.64 10.75 -19.72
N PRO A 107 -13.35 9.78 -18.84
CA PRO A 107 -11.99 9.36 -18.54
C PRO A 107 -11.33 8.77 -19.80
N LYS A 108 -10.03 9.05 -19.98
CA LYS A 108 -9.24 8.52 -21.09
C LYS A 108 -8.81 7.09 -20.79
N TRP A 109 -9.40 6.14 -21.50
CA TRP A 109 -9.03 4.72 -21.41
C TRP A 109 -7.82 4.44 -22.29
N THR A 110 -6.61 4.45 -21.71
CA THR A 110 -5.40 4.11 -22.45
C THR A 110 -5.11 2.61 -22.35
N PRO A 111 -5.17 1.84 -23.46
CA PRO A 111 -4.84 0.43 -23.42
C PRO A 111 -3.35 0.22 -23.11
N ILE A 112 -3.05 -0.78 -22.30
CA ILE A 112 -1.70 -1.26 -22.03
C ILE A 112 -1.42 -2.38 -23.04
N SER A 113 -0.43 -2.17 -23.91
CA SER A 113 0.01 -3.21 -24.84
C SER A 113 0.68 -4.33 -24.04
N THR A 114 0.07 -5.51 -24.06
CA THR A 114 0.61 -6.71 -23.41
C THR A 114 0.28 -7.93 -24.27
N ALA A 115 1.29 -8.76 -24.51
CA ALA A 115 1.10 -10.10 -25.09
C ALA A 115 0.73 -11.15 -24.01
N VAL A 116 0.78 -10.75 -22.74
CA VAL A 116 0.61 -11.63 -21.59
C VAL A 116 -0.87 -11.76 -21.22
N SER A 117 -1.28 -12.99 -20.93
CA SER A 117 -2.65 -13.28 -20.50
C SER A 117 -3.01 -12.64 -19.16
N TYR A 118 -4.32 -12.51 -18.89
CA TYR A 118 -4.80 -12.01 -17.60
C TYR A 118 -4.30 -12.85 -16.42
N ASP A 119 -4.45 -14.18 -16.51
CA ASP A 119 -4.10 -15.09 -15.42
C ASP A 119 -2.60 -15.00 -15.09
N GLU A 120 -1.76 -14.93 -16.12
CA GLU A 120 -0.32 -14.76 -15.93
C GLU A 120 0.02 -13.40 -15.32
N ILE A 121 -0.60 -12.30 -15.74
CA ILE A 121 -0.39 -10.99 -15.09
C ILE A 121 -0.78 -11.05 -13.61
N MET A 122 -1.87 -11.74 -13.27
CA MET A 122 -2.29 -11.89 -11.88
C MET A 122 -1.29 -12.69 -11.04
N GLU A 123 -0.70 -13.76 -11.59
CA GLU A 123 0.39 -14.51 -10.95
C GLU A 123 1.64 -13.65 -10.74
N ARG A 124 2.03 -12.88 -11.77
CA ARG A 124 3.16 -11.94 -11.69
C ARG A 124 2.92 -10.87 -10.62
N MET A 125 1.71 -10.31 -10.54
CA MET A 125 1.30 -9.39 -9.48
C MET A 125 1.42 -10.05 -8.10
N HIS A 126 0.89 -11.27 -7.95
CA HIS A 126 0.92 -11.99 -6.68
C HIS A 126 2.37 -12.21 -6.20
N LEU A 127 3.23 -12.73 -7.07
CA LEU A 127 4.64 -12.97 -6.75
C LEU A 127 5.36 -11.67 -6.35
N ARG A 128 5.19 -10.61 -7.13
CA ARG A 128 5.81 -9.31 -6.87
C ARG A 128 5.37 -8.73 -5.52
N GLU A 129 4.07 -8.75 -5.22
CA GLU A 129 3.53 -8.23 -3.96
C GLU A 129 3.97 -9.03 -2.75
N PHE A 130 4.04 -10.36 -2.88
CA PHE A 130 4.56 -11.22 -1.83
C PHE A 130 6.00 -10.82 -1.47
N LEU A 131 6.88 -10.70 -2.48
CA LEU A 131 8.28 -10.35 -2.26
C LEU A 131 8.46 -8.91 -1.76
N ALA A 132 7.64 -7.98 -2.23
CA ALA A 132 7.67 -6.60 -1.75
C ALA A 132 7.25 -6.50 -0.27
N ARG A 133 6.23 -7.24 0.13
CA ARG A 133 5.74 -7.26 1.52
C ARG A 133 6.74 -7.91 2.47
N PHE A 134 7.30 -9.05 2.09
CA PHE A 134 8.23 -9.82 2.93
C PHE A 134 9.69 -9.50 2.63
N GLN A 135 9.97 -8.34 2.03
CA GLN A 135 11.33 -7.86 1.80
C GLN A 135 12.18 -7.81 3.08
N PRO A 136 11.66 -7.40 4.27
CA PRO A 136 12.44 -7.43 5.51
C PRO A 136 12.87 -8.83 5.94
N LEU A 137 12.04 -9.85 5.70
CA LEU A 137 12.34 -11.25 6.05
C LEU A 137 13.31 -11.88 5.04
N THR A 138 13.05 -11.65 3.75
CA THR A 138 13.81 -12.27 2.65
C THR A 138 15.11 -11.54 2.30
N LYS A 139 15.27 -10.29 2.77
CA LYS A 139 16.35 -9.37 2.36
C LYS A 139 16.45 -9.21 0.84
N PHE A 140 15.32 -9.33 0.15
CA PHE A 140 15.26 -9.28 -1.30
C PHE A 140 15.61 -7.87 -1.82
N ALA A 141 16.52 -7.78 -2.79
CA ALA A 141 17.03 -6.48 -3.24
C ALA A 141 15.98 -5.71 -4.06
N GLN A 142 15.92 -4.39 -3.87
CA GLN A 142 14.96 -3.52 -4.57
C GLN A 142 15.07 -3.61 -6.09
N ALA A 143 16.30 -3.72 -6.64
CA ALA A 143 16.51 -3.83 -8.07
C ALA A 143 15.76 -5.02 -8.70
N HIS A 144 15.64 -6.14 -7.98
CA HIS A 144 14.88 -7.30 -8.44
C HIS A 144 13.36 -7.08 -8.35
N LEU A 145 12.87 -6.34 -7.35
CA LEU A 145 11.44 -5.94 -7.28
C LEU A 145 11.06 -4.99 -8.41
N ASP A 146 11.96 -4.07 -8.77
CA ASP A 146 11.75 -3.14 -9.88
C ASP A 146 11.63 -3.91 -11.21
N THR A 147 12.45 -4.95 -11.40
CA THR A 147 12.33 -5.89 -12.53
C THR A 147 11.00 -6.63 -12.51
N LEU A 148 10.59 -7.20 -11.36
CA LEU A 148 9.30 -7.89 -11.23
C LEU A 148 8.08 -6.99 -11.41
N SER A 149 8.25 -5.66 -11.30
CA SER A 149 7.20 -4.68 -11.56
C SER A 149 6.94 -4.44 -13.06
N ARG A 150 7.78 -5.02 -13.94
CA ARG A 150 7.66 -4.96 -15.40
C ARG A 150 6.65 -5.96 -15.96
N LEU A 151 5.40 -5.89 -15.49
CA LEU A 151 4.40 -6.93 -15.77
C LEU A 151 4.02 -7.06 -17.25
N SER A 152 4.09 -5.97 -18.03
CA SER A 152 3.85 -5.99 -19.48
C SER A 152 5.01 -6.55 -20.31
N ALA A 153 6.18 -6.78 -19.70
CA ALA A 153 7.31 -7.32 -20.42
C ALA A 153 6.94 -8.70 -21.00
N PRO A 154 7.33 -8.98 -22.25
CA PRO A 154 7.17 -10.33 -22.81
C PRO A 154 7.75 -11.39 -21.86
N ALA A 155 7.21 -12.61 -21.89
CA ALA A 155 7.59 -13.68 -20.97
C ALA A 155 9.12 -13.87 -20.88
N TYR A 156 9.82 -13.88 -22.02
CA TYR A 156 11.27 -14.05 -22.08
C TYR A 156 12.06 -12.92 -21.38
N ARG A 157 11.49 -11.71 -21.24
CA ARG A 157 12.12 -10.55 -20.56
C ARG A 157 11.61 -10.29 -19.15
N TYR A 158 10.49 -10.89 -18.75
CA TYR A 158 9.86 -10.60 -17.47
C TYR A 158 10.74 -11.00 -16.28
N LEU A 159 11.36 -12.18 -16.37
CA LEU A 159 12.15 -12.73 -15.29
C LEU A 159 13.57 -13.11 -15.77
N PRO A 160 14.49 -12.12 -15.83
CA PRO A 160 15.89 -12.38 -16.14
C PRO A 160 16.49 -13.43 -15.19
N ARG A 161 17.46 -14.20 -15.66
CA ARG A 161 18.06 -15.32 -14.91
C ARG A 161 18.60 -14.91 -13.54
N ALA A 162 19.20 -13.72 -13.44
CA ALA A 162 19.66 -13.16 -12.17
C ALA A 162 18.51 -12.92 -11.17
N THR A 163 17.38 -12.41 -11.66
CA THR A 163 16.18 -12.17 -10.85
C THR A 163 15.51 -13.49 -10.46
N LEU A 164 15.37 -14.45 -11.37
CA LEU A 164 14.87 -15.80 -11.06
C LEU A 164 15.65 -16.42 -9.91
N LYS A 165 16.98 -16.43 -10.01
CA LYS A 165 17.89 -16.95 -8.97
C LYS A 165 17.66 -16.28 -7.62
N ALA A 166 17.57 -14.95 -7.60
CA ALA A 166 17.35 -14.19 -6.37
C ALA A 166 15.99 -14.54 -5.73
N VAL A 167 14.93 -14.67 -6.54
CA VAL A 167 13.58 -15.02 -6.07
C VAL A 167 13.56 -16.44 -5.50
N LEU A 168 14.13 -17.42 -6.22
CA LEU A 168 14.19 -18.81 -5.76
C LEU A 168 14.92 -18.93 -4.42
N ILE A 169 16.07 -18.28 -4.27
CA ILE A 169 16.83 -18.31 -3.02
C ILE A 169 16.01 -17.68 -1.88
N ALA A 170 15.37 -16.54 -2.12
CA ALA A 170 14.54 -15.87 -1.12
C ALA A 170 13.36 -16.73 -0.64
N LEU A 171 12.64 -17.36 -1.58
CA LEU A 171 11.49 -18.20 -1.28
C LEU A 171 11.90 -19.50 -0.58
N LEU A 172 12.92 -20.20 -1.09
CA LEU A 172 13.42 -21.44 -0.50
C LEU A 172 13.99 -21.22 0.91
N ASP A 173 14.67 -20.10 1.15
CA ASP A 173 15.21 -19.77 2.48
C ASP A 173 14.07 -19.52 3.47
N LEU A 174 13.02 -18.81 3.04
CA LEU A 174 11.84 -18.53 3.85
C LEU A 174 11.04 -19.80 4.18
N VAL A 175 10.86 -20.70 3.21
CA VAL A 175 10.21 -22.00 3.40
C VAL A 175 11.04 -22.91 4.31
N GLY A 176 12.36 -22.97 4.08
CA GLY A 176 13.28 -23.81 4.86
C GLY A 176 13.51 -23.33 6.30
N ALA A 177 13.35 -22.03 6.58
CA ALA A 177 13.55 -21.45 7.91
C ALA A 177 12.64 -22.11 8.96
N ASP A 178 11.36 -22.28 8.64
CA ASP A 178 10.37 -22.87 9.55
C ASP A 178 10.02 -24.34 9.24
N GLY A 179 10.65 -24.91 8.21
CA GLY A 179 10.44 -26.31 7.82
C GLY A 179 10.96 -27.33 8.84
N SER A 180 10.56 -28.59 8.65
CA SER A 180 11.15 -29.72 9.37
C SER A 180 12.67 -29.80 9.12
N SER A 181 13.42 -30.53 9.96
CA SER A 181 14.87 -30.68 9.77
C SER A 181 15.24 -31.24 8.40
N THR A 182 14.44 -32.19 7.89
CA THR A 182 14.56 -32.75 6.53
C THR A 182 14.31 -31.67 5.48
N LEU A 183 13.15 -31.01 5.52
CA LEU A 183 12.79 -29.98 4.55
C LEU A 183 13.82 -28.84 4.53
N ARG A 184 14.26 -28.36 5.69
CA ARG A 184 15.30 -27.34 5.80
C ARG A 184 16.59 -27.79 5.12
N ARG A 185 17.00 -29.04 5.33
CA ARG A 185 18.20 -29.61 4.70
C ARG A 185 18.04 -29.64 3.18
N GLU A 186 16.90 -30.11 2.67
CA GLU A 186 16.64 -30.19 1.22
C GLU A 186 16.53 -28.80 0.58
N CYS A 187 15.87 -27.83 1.21
CA CYS A 187 15.87 -26.43 0.76
C CYS A 187 17.29 -25.85 0.70
N GLN A 188 18.11 -26.09 1.72
CA GLN A 188 19.50 -25.60 1.73
C GLN A 188 20.39 -26.31 0.70
N ALA A 189 20.15 -27.59 0.41
CA ALA A 189 20.80 -28.30 -0.69
C ALA A 189 20.40 -27.68 -2.04
N THR A 190 19.10 -27.50 -2.27
CA THR A 190 18.54 -26.84 -3.47
C THR A 190 19.13 -25.45 -3.68
N ILE A 191 19.21 -24.62 -2.62
CA ILE A 191 19.81 -23.28 -2.68
C ILE A 191 21.29 -23.34 -3.11
N LYS A 192 22.06 -24.35 -2.68
CA LYS A 192 23.46 -24.50 -3.11
C LYS A 192 23.55 -24.78 -4.61
N TYR A 193 22.67 -25.63 -5.14
CA TYR A 193 22.60 -25.91 -6.58
C TYR A 193 22.18 -24.69 -7.39
N VAL A 194 21.12 -23.99 -6.99
CA VAL A 194 20.67 -22.73 -7.63
C VAL A 194 21.79 -21.67 -7.64
N ARG A 195 22.61 -21.60 -6.58
CA ARG A 195 23.78 -20.72 -6.55
C ARG A 195 24.85 -21.14 -7.57
N ALA A 196 25.12 -22.44 -7.68
CA ALA A 196 26.14 -23.01 -8.55
C ALA A 196 25.75 -23.02 -10.04
N ALA A 197 24.45 -23.03 -10.36
CA ALA A 197 23.91 -23.11 -11.72
C ALA A 197 24.31 -21.93 -12.63
N LYS A 198 24.72 -20.78 -12.08
CA LYS A 198 25.07 -19.56 -12.85
C LYS A 198 24.02 -19.15 -13.88
N GLY A 199 22.74 -19.40 -13.57
CA GLY A 199 21.61 -19.07 -14.46
C GLY A 199 21.29 -20.13 -15.52
N ASN A 200 21.98 -21.27 -15.55
CA ASN A 200 21.54 -22.44 -16.32
C ASN A 200 20.20 -22.93 -15.75
N LEU A 201 19.17 -22.97 -16.60
CA LEU A 201 17.80 -23.26 -16.20
C LEU A 201 17.58 -24.75 -15.95
N ASP A 202 18.23 -25.63 -16.71
CA ASP A 202 18.15 -27.09 -16.55
C ASP A 202 18.65 -27.52 -15.18
N ILE A 203 19.84 -27.04 -14.77
CA ILE A 203 20.41 -27.34 -13.45
C ILE A 203 19.51 -26.79 -12.32
N ILE A 204 18.85 -25.65 -12.55
CA ILE A 204 17.89 -25.10 -11.57
C ILE A 204 16.67 -26.01 -11.47
N TRP A 205 16.16 -26.50 -12.60
CA TRP A 205 15.04 -27.43 -12.63
C TRP A 205 15.39 -28.76 -11.98
N ASP A 206 16.51 -29.40 -12.34
CA ASP A 206 16.96 -30.66 -11.72
C ASP A 206 17.00 -30.56 -10.19
N ALA A 207 17.51 -29.44 -9.67
CA ALA A 207 17.55 -29.19 -8.23
C ALA A 207 16.15 -29.04 -7.60
N LEU A 208 15.20 -28.45 -8.32
CA LEU A 208 13.81 -28.29 -7.87
C LEU A 208 13.01 -29.59 -8.02
N ALA A 209 13.28 -30.39 -9.05
CA ALA A 209 12.71 -31.73 -9.25
C ALA A 209 13.13 -32.67 -8.12
N GLU A 210 14.41 -32.66 -7.72
CA GLU A 210 14.87 -33.40 -6.54
C GLU A 210 14.15 -32.94 -5.25
N LEU A 211 13.92 -31.63 -5.08
CA LEU A 211 13.13 -31.10 -3.97
C LEU A 211 11.66 -31.56 -4.04
N ARG A 212 11.08 -31.67 -5.24
CA ARG A 212 9.73 -32.19 -5.47
C ARG A 212 9.63 -33.64 -5.03
N HIS A 213 10.58 -34.49 -5.43
CA HIS A 213 10.59 -35.90 -5.08
C HIS A 213 10.75 -36.14 -3.58
N THR A 214 11.56 -35.32 -2.91
CA THR A 214 11.90 -35.53 -1.49
C THR A 214 10.94 -34.86 -0.51
N SER A 215 10.41 -33.68 -0.85
CA SER A 215 9.72 -32.81 0.09
C SER A 215 8.36 -32.28 -0.37
N TYR A 216 8.16 -32.08 -1.67
CA TYR A 216 6.95 -31.44 -2.22
C TYR A 216 6.44 -32.09 -3.48
N SER A 217 5.70 -33.20 -3.37
CA SER A 217 5.14 -33.89 -4.56
C SER A 217 4.22 -33.00 -5.41
N GLU A 218 3.63 -31.97 -4.81
CA GLU A 218 2.72 -31.00 -5.46
C GLU A 218 3.44 -29.85 -6.16
N LEU A 219 4.77 -29.78 -6.14
CA LEU A 219 5.51 -28.74 -6.86
C LEU A 219 5.13 -28.80 -8.36
N PRO A 220 4.66 -27.70 -8.96
CA PRO A 220 4.25 -27.71 -10.36
C PRO A 220 5.46 -27.81 -11.29
N ASP A 221 5.21 -28.31 -12.50
CA ASP A 221 6.20 -28.29 -13.58
C ASP A 221 6.39 -26.87 -14.15
N PRO A 222 7.55 -26.56 -14.76
CA PRO A 222 7.73 -25.34 -15.53
C PRO A 222 6.71 -25.28 -16.68
N ARG A 223 6.37 -24.07 -17.12
CA ARG A 223 5.52 -23.90 -18.31
C ARG A 223 6.31 -24.29 -19.56
N SER A 224 5.60 -24.84 -20.54
CA SER A 224 6.10 -24.93 -21.91
C SER A 224 6.49 -23.53 -22.42
N PRO A 225 7.52 -23.43 -23.29
CA PRO A 225 7.91 -22.15 -23.86
C PRO A 225 6.71 -21.53 -24.62
N PRO A 226 6.60 -20.20 -24.68
CA PRO A 226 5.58 -19.54 -25.49
C PRO A 226 5.70 -20.01 -26.95
N ASN A 227 4.58 -20.41 -27.56
CA ASN A 227 4.52 -20.89 -28.96
C ASN A 227 4.82 -19.80 -30.00
N ASP A 228 5.01 -18.55 -29.59
CA ASP A 228 5.18 -17.44 -30.52
C ASP A 228 6.51 -17.60 -31.28
N ASP A 229 6.38 -17.75 -32.61
CA ASP A 229 7.45 -17.91 -33.60
C ASP A 229 8.67 -17.04 -33.25
N TYR A 230 9.71 -17.73 -32.77
CA TYR A 230 11.03 -17.21 -32.44
C TYR A 230 11.82 -16.80 -33.70
N ASP A 231 11.26 -15.95 -34.55
CA ASP A 231 12.03 -15.27 -35.60
C ASP A 231 12.74 -14.02 -35.05
N SER A 232 12.56 -13.73 -33.75
CA SER A 232 13.38 -12.75 -33.04
C SER A 232 14.70 -13.39 -32.66
N GLU A 233 15.71 -13.19 -33.50
CA GLU A 233 17.11 -13.53 -33.22
C GLU A 233 17.45 -13.29 -31.74
N PRO A 234 18.17 -14.23 -31.08
CA PRO A 234 18.55 -14.08 -29.68
C PRO A 234 19.36 -12.79 -29.53
N SER A 235 18.70 -11.74 -29.03
CA SER A 235 19.33 -10.47 -28.69
C SER A 235 20.53 -10.79 -27.79
N ASN A 236 21.75 -10.65 -28.31
CA ASN A 236 23.00 -10.81 -27.56
C ASN A 236 23.16 -9.79 -26.40
N ASP A 237 22.14 -8.97 -26.14
CA ASP A 237 22.12 -7.94 -25.11
C ASP A 237 21.99 -8.47 -23.67
N GLU A 238 21.90 -9.79 -23.46
CA GLU A 238 22.10 -10.43 -22.15
C GLU A 238 23.57 -10.83 -21.88
N GLU A 239 24.56 -10.23 -22.55
CA GLU A 239 25.86 -10.06 -21.91
C GLU A 239 25.68 -9.09 -20.72
N GLU A 240 25.17 -9.62 -19.61
CA GLU A 240 25.25 -9.02 -18.29
C GLU A 240 26.66 -8.44 -18.18
N PRO A 241 26.83 -7.13 -17.91
CA PRO A 241 28.12 -6.47 -17.97
C PRO A 241 29.04 -7.22 -17.01
N THR A 242 29.81 -8.14 -17.56
CA THR A 242 30.76 -8.96 -16.86
C THR A 242 31.89 -8.00 -16.57
N GLY A 243 31.68 -7.17 -15.54
CA GLY A 243 32.70 -6.33 -14.97
C GLY A 243 33.93 -7.19 -14.87
N ARG A 244 35.01 -6.76 -15.54
CA ARG A 244 36.27 -7.48 -15.66
C ARG A 244 36.85 -7.74 -14.27
N VAL A 245 36.36 -8.78 -13.60
CA VAL A 245 36.93 -9.28 -12.36
C VAL A 245 38.10 -10.16 -12.77
N THR A 246 39.29 -9.71 -12.41
CA THR A 246 40.59 -10.30 -12.65
C THR A 246 40.64 -11.77 -12.21
N ARG A 247 40.62 -12.68 -13.21
CA ARG A 247 40.65 -14.15 -13.08
C ARG A 247 42.03 -14.68 -12.65
N GLN A 248 42.43 -14.56 -11.39
CA GLN A 248 43.66 -15.23 -10.94
C GLN A 248 43.57 -16.14 -9.72
N THR A 249 42.40 -16.29 -9.07
CA THR A 249 42.27 -17.14 -7.87
C THR A 249 41.34 -18.36 -8.02
N SER A 250 40.87 -18.69 -9.23
CA SER A 250 39.70 -19.60 -9.41
C SER A 250 40.01 -21.10 -9.61
N LYS A 251 41.27 -21.55 -9.56
CA LYS A 251 41.56 -23.00 -9.73
C LYS A 251 41.21 -23.84 -8.49
N GLN A 252 41.31 -23.28 -7.29
CA GLN A 252 41.13 -24.05 -6.05
C GLN A 252 39.66 -24.18 -5.61
N ALA A 253 38.77 -23.31 -6.11
CA ALA A 253 37.33 -23.34 -5.81
C ALA A 253 36.54 -24.39 -6.63
N ARG A 254 37.15 -25.00 -7.66
CA ARG A 254 36.46 -26.01 -8.49
C ARG A 254 36.38 -27.39 -7.85
N LEU A 255 37.28 -27.72 -6.93
CA LEU A 255 37.32 -29.05 -6.29
C LEU A 255 36.28 -29.26 -5.19
N SER A 256 35.56 -28.20 -4.78
CA SER A 256 34.52 -28.25 -3.75
C SER A 256 33.11 -27.99 -4.29
N GLN A 257 32.91 -28.03 -5.61
CA GLN A 257 31.56 -27.93 -6.16
C GLN A 257 30.77 -29.19 -5.78
N PRO A 258 29.51 -29.05 -5.31
CA PRO A 258 28.65 -30.20 -5.09
C PRO A 258 28.47 -30.96 -6.41
N SER A 259 28.41 -32.29 -6.34
CA SER A 259 28.07 -33.14 -7.48
C SER A 259 26.77 -32.63 -8.10
N LEU A 260 26.70 -32.56 -9.43
CA LEU A 260 25.47 -32.14 -10.12
C LEU A 260 24.27 -32.95 -9.60
N PRO A 261 23.09 -32.32 -9.46
CA PRO A 261 21.88 -33.07 -9.18
C PRO A 261 21.66 -34.13 -10.27
N PRO A 262 20.97 -35.23 -9.97
CA PRO A 262 20.54 -36.18 -10.99
C PRO A 262 19.76 -35.43 -12.07
N ASN A 263 20.09 -35.66 -13.34
CA ASN A 263 19.32 -35.08 -14.45
C ASN A 263 17.90 -35.63 -14.40
N ASP A 264 16.91 -34.75 -14.43
CA ASP A 264 15.51 -35.12 -14.57
C ASP A 264 15.06 -34.98 -16.04
N ASP A 265 15.05 -36.10 -16.76
CA ASP A 265 14.58 -36.17 -18.15
C ASP A 265 13.03 -36.14 -18.28
N SER A 266 12.33 -35.60 -17.27
CA SER A 266 10.85 -35.60 -17.21
C SER A 266 10.20 -34.59 -18.15
N LEU A 267 10.91 -33.55 -18.56
CA LEU A 267 10.35 -32.50 -19.43
C LEU A 267 10.49 -32.87 -20.91
N ASP A 268 9.42 -32.71 -21.66
CA ASP A 268 9.36 -32.91 -23.11
C ASP A 268 9.72 -31.64 -23.91
N PHE A 269 10.15 -30.57 -23.23
CA PHE A 269 10.51 -29.29 -23.82
C PHE A 269 11.77 -28.66 -23.19
N GLU A 270 12.39 -27.74 -23.93
CA GLU A 270 13.55 -26.98 -23.48
C GLU A 270 13.16 -25.78 -22.59
N LEU A 271 13.97 -25.53 -21.56
CA LEU A 271 13.84 -24.35 -20.69
C LEU A 271 14.58 -23.17 -21.31
N VAL A 272 13.83 -22.26 -21.93
CA VAL A 272 14.34 -21.10 -22.66
C VAL A 272 14.49 -19.87 -21.76
N CYS A 273 13.52 -19.63 -20.86
CA CYS A 273 13.46 -18.39 -20.08
C CYS A 273 12.98 -18.57 -18.63
N GLY A 274 13.31 -17.60 -17.78
CA GLY A 274 12.94 -17.67 -16.36
C GLY A 274 11.44 -17.61 -16.09
N ALA A 275 10.64 -17.02 -16.98
CA ALA A 275 9.20 -16.94 -16.81
C ALA A 275 8.50 -18.32 -16.83
N GLN A 276 9.13 -19.35 -17.40
CA GLN A 276 8.62 -20.72 -17.34
C GLN A 276 8.51 -21.23 -15.89
N PHE A 277 9.32 -20.69 -14.97
CA PHE A 277 9.29 -21.05 -13.55
C PHE A 277 8.17 -20.34 -12.76
N LEU A 278 7.39 -19.44 -13.38
CA LEU A 278 6.39 -18.65 -12.65
C LEU A 278 5.41 -19.49 -11.78
N PRO A 279 4.86 -20.64 -12.25
CA PRO A 279 4.01 -21.50 -11.41
C PRO A 279 4.72 -21.99 -10.15
N ILE A 280 6.00 -22.38 -10.28
CA ILE A 280 6.83 -22.84 -9.16
C ILE A 280 7.03 -21.72 -8.15
N LEU A 281 7.32 -20.50 -8.63
CA LEU A 281 7.54 -19.34 -7.76
C LEU A 281 6.28 -18.94 -6.99
N VAL A 282 5.12 -18.95 -7.66
CA VAL A 282 3.83 -18.67 -7.02
C VAL A 282 3.52 -19.75 -5.98
N PHE A 283 3.71 -21.03 -6.32
CA PHE A 283 3.52 -22.14 -5.38
C PHE A 283 4.42 -22.02 -4.14
N LEU A 284 5.70 -21.72 -4.31
CA LEU A 284 6.62 -21.52 -3.19
C LEU A 284 6.24 -20.30 -2.34
N ALA A 285 5.75 -19.22 -2.95
CA ALA A 285 5.22 -18.07 -2.22
C ALA A 285 3.96 -18.43 -1.41
N GLU A 286 3.08 -19.27 -1.96
CA GLU A 286 1.89 -19.76 -1.26
C GLU A 286 2.24 -20.69 -0.09
N ILE A 287 3.24 -21.57 -0.24
CA ILE A 287 3.79 -22.34 0.88
C ILE A 287 4.38 -21.41 1.94
N ALA A 288 5.16 -20.42 1.51
CA ALA A 288 5.78 -19.46 2.42
C ALA A 288 4.73 -18.67 3.22
N LEU A 289 3.56 -18.36 2.66
CA LEU A 289 2.45 -17.75 3.41
C LEU A 289 1.94 -18.62 4.58
N GLN A 290 2.17 -19.94 4.53
CA GLN A 290 1.77 -20.86 5.58
C GLN A 290 2.82 -20.99 6.70
N THR A 291 4.02 -20.43 6.54
CA THR A 291 5.09 -20.61 7.52
C THR A 291 4.84 -19.78 8.79
N PRO A 292 5.20 -20.32 9.97
CA PRO A 292 5.12 -19.61 11.25
C PRO A 292 5.72 -18.21 11.26
N SER A 293 6.90 -18.01 10.65
CA SER A 293 7.57 -16.71 10.61
C SER A 293 6.77 -15.68 9.80
N VAL A 294 6.25 -16.08 8.63
CA VAL A 294 5.42 -15.19 7.80
C VAL A 294 4.09 -14.89 8.49
N ARG A 295 3.42 -15.89 9.08
CA ARG A 295 2.19 -15.67 9.85
C ARG A 295 2.41 -14.76 11.06
N SER A 296 3.52 -14.95 11.78
CA SER A 296 3.90 -14.09 12.90
C SER A 296 4.16 -12.65 12.44
N ASP A 297 4.86 -12.46 11.31
CA ASP A 297 5.10 -11.13 10.75
C ASP A 297 3.78 -10.44 10.35
N ILE A 298 2.87 -11.16 9.71
CA ILE A 298 1.51 -10.66 9.39
C ILE A 298 0.78 -10.22 10.67
N ASP A 299 0.80 -11.06 11.71
CA ASP A 299 0.15 -10.76 12.99
C ASP A 299 0.79 -9.55 13.69
N VAL A 300 2.12 -9.46 13.68
CA VAL A 300 2.87 -8.34 14.27
C VAL A 300 2.63 -7.05 13.49
N ALA A 301 2.59 -7.11 12.16
CA ALA A 301 2.27 -5.96 11.32
C ALA A 301 0.84 -5.44 11.60
N MET A 302 -0.13 -6.35 11.68
CA MET A 302 -1.52 -6.01 11.98
C MET A 302 -1.72 -5.46 13.39
N ARG A 303 -1.02 -6.00 14.41
CA ARG A 303 -1.18 -5.56 15.80
C ARG A 303 -0.32 -4.35 16.15
N THR A 304 0.95 -4.35 15.76
CA THR A 304 1.91 -3.35 16.23
C THR A 304 2.01 -2.19 15.26
N LEU A 305 2.23 -2.48 13.97
CA LEU A 305 2.52 -1.45 12.98
C LEU A 305 1.26 -0.66 12.61
N ALA A 306 0.12 -1.32 12.39
CA ALA A 306 -1.14 -0.61 12.13
C ALA A 306 -1.58 0.28 13.31
N ILE A 307 -1.37 -0.17 14.55
CA ILE A 307 -1.64 0.65 15.75
C ILE A 307 -0.67 1.82 15.85
N ALA A 308 0.63 1.61 15.57
CA ALA A 308 1.63 2.67 15.57
C ALA A 308 1.37 3.72 14.49
N ALA A 309 1.03 3.29 13.26
CA ALA A 309 0.61 4.15 12.16
C ALA A 309 -0.62 4.97 12.54
N HIS A 310 -1.63 4.33 13.15
CA HIS A 310 -2.84 5.02 13.61
C HIS A 310 -2.53 6.05 14.72
N LYS A 311 -1.70 5.68 15.70
CA LYS A 311 -1.27 6.60 16.77
C LYS A 311 -0.52 7.80 16.20
N THR A 312 0.38 7.57 15.25
CA THR A 312 1.14 8.62 14.56
C THR A 312 0.22 9.53 13.76
N HIS A 313 -0.72 8.96 13.00
CA HIS A 313 -1.71 9.72 12.25
C HIS A 313 -2.58 10.59 13.15
N VAL A 314 -3.13 10.02 14.25
CA VAL A 314 -3.94 10.77 15.21
C VAL A 314 -3.13 11.91 15.84
N ALA A 315 -1.88 11.67 16.21
CA ALA A 315 -1.00 12.70 16.77
C ALA A 315 -0.74 13.84 15.77
N LYS A 316 -0.37 13.52 14.52
CA LYS A 316 -0.14 14.53 13.47
C LYS A 316 -1.40 15.32 13.13
N ILE A 317 -2.57 14.68 13.09
CA ILE A 317 -3.85 15.36 12.88
C ILE A 317 -4.18 16.28 14.06
N ALA A 318 -3.89 15.87 15.29
CA ALA A 318 -4.10 16.70 16.47
C ALA A 318 -3.18 17.94 16.47
N GLU A 319 -1.90 17.76 16.16
CA GLU A 319 -0.92 18.85 16.01
C GLU A 319 -1.36 19.86 14.94
N GLU A 320 -1.77 19.36 13.77
CA GLU A 320 -2.25 20.19 12.67
C GLU A 320 -3.54 20.96 13.03
N LYS A 321 -4.45 20.34 13.78
CA LYS A 321 -5.66 21.00 14.29
C LYS A 321 -5.32 22.08 15.33
N GLU A 322 -4.35 21.83 16.21
CA GLU A 322 -3.91 22.82 17.20
C GLU A 322 -3.24 24.02 16.50
N ARG A 323 -2.36 23.76 15.52
CA ARG A 323 -1.74 24.78 14.68
C ARG A 323 -2.82 25.65 14.02
N TRP A 324 -3.81 25.03 13.38
CA TRP A 324 -4.91 25.74 12.74
C TRP A 324 -5.78 26.53 13.72
N ALA A 325 -6.07 25.98 14.90
CA ALA A 325 -6.83 26.68 15.93
C ALA A 325 -6.13 27.98 16.38
N LYS A 326 -4.81 27.94 16.61
CA LYS A 326 -3.99 29.13 16.93
C LYS A 326 -4.04 30.15 15.80
N GLN A 327 -3.84 29.71 14.55
CA GLN A 327 -3.88 30.59 13.39
C GLN A 327 -5.27 31.22 13.17
N ARG A 328 -6.34 30.44 13.35
CA ARG A 328 -7.71 30.90 13.23
C ARG A 328 -8.05 31.94 14.30
N LEU A 329 -7.56 31.78 15.53
CA LEU A 329 -7.72 32.76 16.59
C LEU A 329 -7.04 34.09 16.21
N GLN A 330 -5.81 34.05 15.70
CA GLN A 330 -5.10 35.26 15.23
C GLN A 330 -5.86 36.01 14.12
N PHE A 331 -6.41 35.29 13.13
CA PHE A 331 -7.26 35.90 12.11
C PHE A 331 -8.53 36.51 12.71
N SER A 332 -9.14 35.83 13.69
CA SER A 332 -10.35 36.34 14.36
C SER A 332 -10.08 37.62 15.12
N SER A 333 -9.03 37.65 15.94
CA SER A 333 -8.62 38.84 16.70
C SER A 333 -8.27 40.02 15.78
N SER A 334 -7.56 39.76 14.68
CA SER A 334 -7.20 40.79 13.70
C SER A 334 -8.42 41.34 12.95
N LEU A 335 -9.39 40.48 12.60
CA LEU A 335 -10.65 40.92 11.99
C LEU A 335 -11.47 41.77 12.94
N SER A 336 -11.62 41.33 14.20
CA SER A 336 -12.36 42.07 15.21
C SER A 336 -11.77 43.48 15.43
N GLY A 337 -10.44 43.60 15.54
CA GLY A 337 -9.80 44.92 15.66
C GLY A 337 -9.99 45.82 14.43
N LEU A 338 -9.98 45.25 13.22
CA LEU A 338 -10.27 46.00 11.99
C LEU A 338 -11.74 46.41 11.86
N GLU A 339 -12.66 45.60 12.38
CA GLU A 339 -14.10 45.92 12.40
C GLU A 339 -14.43 46.98 13.45
N GLU A 340 -13.75 46.96 14.59
CA GLU A 340 -13.86 47.99 15.62
C GLU A 340 -13.31 49.34 15.13
N THR A 341 -12.11 49.37 14.54
CA THR A 341 -11.55 50.60 13.93
C THR A 341 -12.45 51.15 12.83
N LYS A 342 -13.01 50.31 11.96
CA LYS A 342 -14.02 50.71 10.98
C LYS A 342 -15.25 51.34 11.63
N SER A 343 -15.69 50.81 12.78
CA SER A 343 -16.84 51.34 13.52
C SER A 343 -16.51 52.69 14.16
N GLN A 344 -15.31 52.85 14.71
CA GLN A 344 -14.81 54.12 15.25
C GLN A 344 -14.65 55.19 14.16
N GLU A 345 -14.10 54.85 12.99
CA GLU A 345 -14.01 55.75 11.84
C GLU A 345 -15.39 56.25 11.38
N LYS A 346 -16.39 55.36 11.39
CA LYS A 346 -17.78 55.71 11.02
C LYS A 346 -18.41 56.64 12.04
N ALA A 347 -18.14 56.42 13.34
CA ALA A 347 -18.60 57.30 14.42
C ALA A 347 -17.95 58.70 14.33
N ALA A 348 -16.63 58.76 14.08
CA ALA A 348 -15.88 60.02 13.99
C ALA A 348 -16.33 60.90 12.81
N LYS A 349 -16.75 60.32 11.68
CA LYS A 349 -17.22 61.05 10.49
C LYS A 349 -18.70 61.44 10.53
N GLY A 350 -19.33 61.44 11.72
CA GLY A 350 -20.69 61.95 11.91
C GLY A 350 -21.78 61.16 11.17
N GLY A 351 -21.56 59.86 10.91
CA GLY A 351 -22.57 58.95 10.34
C GLY A 351 -22.98 59.20 8.88
N LYS A 352 -22.62 60.34 8.27
CA LYS A 352 -23.02 60.69 6.89
C LYS A 352 -22.14 60.07 5.80
N ALA A 353 -20.96 59.51 6.12
CA ALA A 353 -20.13 58.80 5.15
C ALA A 353 -20.52 57.30 5.07
N PRO A 354 -21.08 56.82 3.95
CA PRO A 354 -21.64 55.47 3.85
C PRO A 354 -20.60 54.34 3.73
N ARG A 355 -19.32 54.66 3.57
CA ARG A 355 -18.22 53.69 3.47
C ARG A 355 -17.10 54.12 4.43
N GLY A 356 -16.67 53.21 5.30
CA GLY A 356 -15.47 53.40 6.14
C GLY A 356 -14.23 53.66 5.28
N ASP A 357 -13.09 53.95 5.92
CA ASP A 357 -11.86 54.26 5.19
C ASP A 357 -11.55 53.13 4.16
N PRO A 358 -11.37 53.46 2.87
CA PRO A 358 -10.94 52.51 1.84
C PRO A 358 -9.74 51.66 2.27
N ALA A 359 -8.80 52.22 3.04
CA ALA A 359 -7.64 51.49 3.54
C ALA A 359 -8.03 50.35 4.50
N THR A 360 -8.91 50.63 5.46
CA THR A 360 -9.41 49.65 6.45
C THR A 360 -10.25 48.56 5.76
N LEU A 361 -11.10 48.94 4.79
CA LEU A 361 -11.85 47.99 3.98
C LEU A 361 -10.94 47.06 3.16
N SER A 362 -9.86 47.61 2.59
CA SER A 362 -8.86 46.84 1.84
C SER A 362 -8.17 45.81 2.74
N LYS A 363 -7.71 46.23 3.93
CA LYS A 363 -7.09 45.33 4.93
C LYS A 363 -8.03 44.20 5.35
N ILE A 364 -9.31 44.49 5.59
CA ILE A 364 -10.31 43.45 5.93
C ILE A 364 -10.46 42.45 4.78
N LYS A 365 -10.55 42.92 3.54
CA LYS A 365 -10.66 42.05 2.35
C LYS A 365 -9.43 41.17 2.18
N GLU A 366 -8.23 41.75 2.34
CA GLU A 366 -6.96 41.04 2.27
C GLU A 366 -6.87 39.96 3.35
N LEU A 367 -7.22 40.29 4.60
CA LEU A 367 -7.14 39.36 5.73
C LEU A 367 -8.16 38.21 5.61
N LYS A 368 -9.37 38.49 5.07
CA LYS A 368 -10.35 37.45 4.71
C LYS A 368 -9.82 36.53 3.60
N SER A 369 -9.14 37.07 2.59
CA SER A 369 -8.50 36.28 1.54
C SER A 369 -7.40 35.39 2.11
N LYS A 370 -6.49 35.94 2.93
CA LYS A 370 -5.43 35.21 3.62
C LYS A 370 -5.98 34.07 4.49
N LYS A 371 -7.05 34.33 5.25
CA LYS A 371 -7.74 33.30 6.05
C LYS A 371 -8.27 32.16 5.16
N LYS A 372 -8.91 32.47 4.03
CA LYS A 372 -9.44 31.46 3.09
C LYS A 372 -8.33 30.60 2.50
N ILE A 373 -7.19 31.20 2.11
CA ILE A 373 -6.02 30.47 1.60
C ILE A 373 -5.43 29.56 2.69
N ALA A 374 -5.28 30.07 3.92
CA ALA A 374 -4.75 29.30 5.03
C ALA A 374 -5.67 28.12 5.42
N GLU A 375 -6.99 28.32 5.37
CA GLU A 375 -7.98 27.27 5.59
C GLU A 375 -7.89 26.18 4.51
N ALA A 376 -7.77 26.58 3.24
CA ALA A 376 -7.55 25.64 2.15
C ALA A 376 -6.28 24.81 2.35
N LYS A 377 -5.18 25.45 2.77
CA LYS A 377 -3.91 24.78 3.09
C LYS A 377 -4.05 23.81 4.26
N HIS A 378 -4.74 24.18 5.34
CA HIS A 378 -5.04 23.28 6.46
C HIS A 378 -5.80 22.02 5.99
N GLN A 379 -6.84 22.21 5.17
CA GLN A 379 -7.61 21.08 4.61
C GLN A 379 -6.76 20.22 3.67
N GLN A 380 -5.82 20.80 2.94
CA GLN A 380 -4.86 20.06 2.12
C GLN A 380 -3.91 19.24 3.00
N THR A 381 -3.36 19.80 4.07
CA THR A 381 -2.49 19.09 5.01
C THR A 381 -3.21 17.92 5.69
N ILE A 382 -4.45 18.10 6.15
CA ILE A 382 -5.25 17.00 6.71
C ILE A 382 -5.45 15.86 5.69
N ARG A 383 -5.76 16.21 4.43
CA ARG A 383 -5.92 15.23 3.35
C ARG A 383 -4.61 14.49 3.08
N ALA A 384 -3.50 15.20 2.93
CA ALA A 384 -2.19 14.61 2.73
C ALA A 384 -1.79 13.65 3.87
N LEU A 385 -2.03 14.04 5.13
CA LEU A 385 -1.81 13.17 6.29
C LEU A 385 -2.68 11.91 6.24
N THR A 386 -3.94 12.05 5.83
CA THR A 386 -4.87 10.92 5.70
C THR A 386 -4.46 9.98 4.56
N VAL A 387 -4.03 10.51 3.41
CA VAL A 387 -3.51 9.72 2.28
C VAL A 387 -2.25 8.97 2.71
N SER A 388 -1.29 9.65 3.35
CA SER A 388 -0.07 9.04 3.87
C SER A 388 -0.37 7.88 4.82
N PHE A 389 -1.31 8.08 5.75
CA PHE A 389 -1.73 7.02 6.67
C PHE A 389 -2.38 5.82 5.95
N ASN A 390 -3.25 6.07 4.98
CA ASN A 390 -3.86 4.97 4.20
C ASN A 390 -2.82 4.21 3.36
N MET A 391 -1.83 4.91 2.80
CA MET A 391 -0.73 4.27 2.08
C MET A 391 0.14 3.43 3.02
N GLU A 392 0.45 3.93 4.21
CA GLU A 392 1.15 3.17 5.25
C GLU A 392 0.36 1.90 5.64
N LEU A 393 -0.95 2.02 5.85
CA LEU A 393 -1.81 0.85 6.11
C LEU A 393 -1.81 -0.18 4.97
N ARG A 394 -1.74 0.27 3.71
CA ARG A 394 -1.67 -0.63 2.55
C ARG A 394 -0.39 -1.47 2.56
N THR A 395 0.72 -0.96 3.09
CA THR A 395 1.96 -1.77 3.24
C THR A 395 1.79 -2.96 4.18
N TYR A 396 0.79 -2.92 5.06
CA TYR A 396 0.44 -4.04 5.94
C TYR A 396 -0.62 -4.98 5.37
N SER A 397 -1.36 -4.53 4.34
CA SER A 397 -2.40 -5.33 3.67
C SER A 397 -1.77 -6.50 2.91
N SER A 398 -2.50 -7.61 2.84
CA SER A 398 -1.90 -8.90 2.50
C SER A 398 -1.68 -9.19 1.02
N ARG A 399 -2.16 -8.35 0.09
CA ARG A 399 -2.14 -8.62 -1.36
C ARG A 399 -2.12 -7.33 -2.18
N SER A 400 -1.76 -7.44 -3.47
CA SER A 400 -2.06 -6.45 -4.52
C SER A 400 -3.41 -5.83 -4.22
N THR A 401 -3.48 -4.50 -4.15
CA THR A 401 -4.70 -3.86 -3.68
C THR A 401 -5.70 -3.86 -4.83
N PHE A 402 -6.49 -4.93 -4.91
CA PHE A 402 -7.74 -4.91 -5.64
C PHE A 402 -8.60 -3.79 -5.04
N LEU A 403 -8.76 -2.70 -5.78
CA LEU A 403 -9.49 -1.53 -5.32
C LEU A 403 -11.00 -1.76 -5.35
N GLY A 404 -11.45 -2.68 -6.20
CA GLY A 404 -12.85 -3.00 -6.42
C GLY A 404 -13.17 -3.26 -7.88
N SER A 405 -14.46 -3.50 -8.11
CA SER A 405 -15.03 -3.58 -9.44
C SER A 405 -16.15 -2.58 -9.61
N ASP A 406 -16.33 -2.11 -10.83
CA ASP A 406 -17.48 -1.29 -11.18
C ASP A 406 -18.69 -2.11 -11.63
N HIS A 407 -19.74 -1.43 -12.08
CA HIS A 407 -20.99 -2.04 -12.54
C HIS A 407 -20.85 -2.84 -13.85
N LEU A 408 -19.77 -2.65 -14.60
CA LEU A 408 -19.45 -3.41 -15.81
C LEU A 408 -18.54 -4.62 -15.52
N GLY A 409 -18.21 -4.85 -14.25
CA GLY A 409 -17.29 -5.90 -13.83
C GLY A 409 -15.82 -5.60 -14.14
N ARG A 410 -15.48 -4.35 -14.50
CA ARG A 410 -14.08 -3.95 -14.67
C ARG A 410 -13.39 -3.98 -13.32
N GLN A 411 -12.21 -4.58 -13.24
CA GLN A 411 -11.45 -4.78 -12.00
C GLN A 411 -10.29 -3.79 -11.94
N PHE A 412 -10.12 -3.11 -10.81
CA PHE A 412 -9.09 -2.09 -10.62
C PHE A 412 -8.03 -2.56 -9.62
N PHE A 413 -6.77 -2.37 -9.95
CA PHE A 413 -5.62 -2.86 -9.20
C PHE A 413 -4.56 -1.78 -9.03
N ILE A 414 -3.86 -1.83 -7.90
CA ILE A 414 -2.66 -1.03 -7.62
C ILE A 414 -1.64 -1.95 -6.96
N LEU A 415 -0.38 -1.85 -7.38
CA LEU A 415 0.74 -2.54 -6.72
C LEU A 415 1.29 -1.68 -5.57
N ALA A 416 1.76 -2.33 -4.51
CA ALA A 416 2.41 -1.66 -3.40
C ALA A 416 3.71 -0.95 -3.84
N SER A 417 4.23 -0.02 -3.04
CA SER A 417 5.60 0.50 -3.18
C SER A 417 6.02 0.84 -4.62
N PRO A 418 5.53 1.96 -5.18
CA PRO A 418 6.07 2.42 -6.45
C PRO A 418 7.57 2.74 -6.31
N PRO A 419 8.41 2.36 -7.29
CA PRO A 419 9.76 2.87 -7.37
C PRO A 419 9.72 4.37 -7.61
N ARG A 420 10.85 5.04 -7.40
CA ARG A 420 10.98 6.47 -7.71
C ARG A 420 10.60 6.72 -9.17
N PRO A 421 9.89 7.82 -9.46
CA PRO A 421 9.42 8.08 -10.81
C PRO A 421 10.64 8.22 -11.72
N SER A 422 10.81 7.29 -12.66
CA SER A 422 11.70 7.48 -13.80
C SER A 422 10.85 8.05 -14.92
N HIS A 423 11.15 9.27 -15.37
CA HIS A 423 10.52 9.91 -16.53
C HIS A 423 10.94 9.24 -17.85
N THR A 424 10.90 7.91 -17.91
CA THR A 424 11.22 7.13 -19.10
C THR A 424 9.98 7.01 -19.98
N GLU A 425 10.19 7.03 -21.30
CA GLU A 425 9.13 6.94 -22.32
C GLU A 425 8.24 5.70 -22.18
N ALA A 426 8.74 4.65 -21.52
CA ALA A 426 7.99 3.42 -21.25
C ALA A 426 7.11 3.53 -19.99
N ARG A 427 6.15 4.46 -20.02
CA ARG A 427 5.28 4.77 -18.86
C ARG A 427 4.50 3.58 -18.30
N TRP A 428 4.20 2.58 -19.14
CA TRP A 428 3.43 1.39 -18.77
C TRP A 428 4.27 0.18 -18.41
N ASP A 429 5.59 0.29 -18.46
CA ASP A 429 6.45 -0.81 -18.03
C ASP A 429 6.32 -0.99 -16.53
N ASN A 430 6.15 0.07 -15.74
CA ASN A 430 6.18 -0.03 -14.29
C ASN A 430 4.79 0.03 -13.64
N TRP A 431 4.19 -1.14 -13.43
CA TRP A 431 2.80 -1.28 -12.99
C TRP A 431 2.49 -0.77 -11.58
N SER A 432 3.51 -0.45 -10.81
CA SER A 432 3.36 0.16 -9.50
C SER A 432 3.15 1.68 -9.55
N THR A 433 3.33 2.30 -10.72
CA THR A 433 3.25 3.75 -10.90
C THR A 433 1.87 4.25 -11.35
N PHE A 434 0.93 3.35 -11.64
CA PHE A 434 -0.39 3.70 -12.16
C PHE A 434 -1.49 2.77 -11.62
N VAL A 435 -2.76 3.12 -11.86
CA VAL A 435 -3.89 2.21 -11.61
C VAL A 435 -4.11 1.35 -12.84
N ALA A 436 -4.00 0.03 -12.68
CA ALA A 436 -4.30 -0.92 -13.74
C ALA A 436 -5.78 -1.31 -13.67
N CYS A 437 -6.44 -1.41 -14.83
CA CYS A 437 -7.83 -1.84 -14.95
C CYS A 437 -7.96 -2.96 -15.98
N TRP A 438 -8.54 -4.08 -15.57
CA TRP A 438 -8.90 -5.17 -16.49
C TRP A 438 -10.40 -5.15 -16.79
N GLY A 439 -10.77 -5.21 -18.06
CA GLY A 439 -12.16 -5.42 -18.46
C GLY A 439 -12.46 -4.95 -19.89
N LYS A 440 -13.75 -4.95 -20.25
CA LYS A 440 -14.20 -4.48 -21.56
C LYS A 440 -14.38 -2.96 -21.54
N LYS A 441 -14.08 -2.31 -22.67
CA LYS A 441 -14.59 -0.96 -22.93
C LYS A 441 -16.08 -1.06 -23.25
N GLU A 442 -16.83 0.03 -23.04
CA GLU A 442 -18.26 0.13 -23.35
C GLU A 442 -18.61 -0.34 -24.77
N ASN A 443 -17.68 -0.22 -25.72
CA ASN A 443 -17.86 -0.62 -27.12
C ASN A 443 -17.78 -2.15 -27.37
N GLY A 444 -17.71 -2.99 -26.32
CA GLY A 444 -17.75 -4.45 -26.47
C GLY A 444 -16.47 -5.10 -27.00
N LEU A 445 -15.34 -4.38 -27.03
CA LEU A 445 -14.03 -4.95 -27.37
C LEU A 445 -13.65 -6.07 -26.39
N LYS A 446 -12.75 -6.97 -26.85
CA LYS A 446 -12.15 -8.01 -26.01
C LYS A 446 -11.60 -7.39 -24.72
N PRO A 447 -11.76 -8.06 -23.55
CA PRO A 447 -11.15 -7.60 -22.31
C PRO A 447 -9.67 -7.32 -22.50
N THR A 448 -9.21 -6.15 -22.05
CA THR A 448 -7.81 -5.74 -22.11
C THR A 448 -7.44 -4.97 -20.85
N TRP A 449 -6.14 -4.76 -20.65
CA TRP A 449 -5.62 -3.91 -19.60
C TRP A 449 -5.64 -2.44 -20.02
N TYR A 450 -6.00 -1.57 -19.08
CA TYR A 450 -5.94 -0.12 -19.19
C TYR A 450 -5.13 0.46 -18.04
N GLY A 451 -4.43 1.57 -18.29
CA GLY A 451 -3.63 2.27 -17.29
C GLY A 451 -4.14 3.69 -17.05
N PHE A 452 -4.07 4.14 -15.80
CA PHE A 452 -4.35 5.51 -15.37
C PHE A 452 -3.22 6.03 -14.49
N ASP A 453 -2.39 6.92 -15.04
CA ASP A 453 -1.21 7.53 -14.42
C ASP A 453 -1.39 9.03 -14.11
N ASP A 454 -2.39 9.70 -14.72
CA ASP A 454 -2.71 11.10 -14.46
C ASP A 454 -3.74 11.25 -13.30
N PRO A 455 -3.41 12.02 -12.25
CA PRO A 455 -4.36 12.38 -11.19
C PRO A 455 -5.68 12.98 -11.68
N CYS A 456 -5.65 13.79 -12.75
CA CYS A 456 -6.87 14.40 -13.30
C CYS A 456 -7.77 13.34 -13.95
N GLU A 457 -7.21 12.42 -14.73
CA GLU A 457 -7.93 11.29 -15.31
C GLU A 457 -8.55 10.38 -14.24
N LEU A 458 -7.84 10.11 -13.15
CA LEU A 458 -8.35 9.31 -12.04
C LEU A 458 -9.54 9.97 -11.33
N ARG A 459 -9.55 11.30 -11.18
CA ARG A 459 -10.70 12.03 -10.63
C ARG A 459 -11.89 12.00 -11.56
N ASN A 460 -11.66 12.18 -12.86
CA ASN A 460 -12.73 12.07 -13.86
C ASN A 460 -13.33 10.66 -13.86
N LEU A 461 -12.49 9.63 -13.76
CA LEU A 461 -12.92 8.24 -13.60
C LEU A 461 -13.74 8.05 -12.33
N ALA A 462 -13.28 8.56 -11.18
CA ALA A 462 -14.00 8.47 -9.91
C ALA A 462 -15.36 9.18 -9.95
N THR A 463 -15.44 10.37 -10.56
CA THR A 463 -16.71 11.10 -10.78
C THR A 463 -17.65 10.31 -11.68
N ALA A 464 -17.18 9.83 -12.82
CA ALA A 464 -17.99 9.04 -13.76
C ALA A 464 -18.54 7.76 -13.12
N LEU A 465 -17.73 7.06 -12.31
CA LEU A 465 -18.17 5.90 -11.55
C LEU A 465 -19.20 6.25 -10.46
N GLY A 466 -19.04 7.41 -9.81
CA GLY A 466 -19.99 7.92 -8.83
C GLY A 466 -21.35 8.30 -9.42
N GLU A 467 -21.37 8.86 -10.64
CA GLU A 467 -22.59 9.20 -11.37
C GLU A 467 -23.31 7.96 -11.92
N ALA A 468 -22.57 6.98 -12.42
CA ALA A 468 -23.13 5.72 -12.91
C ALA A 468 -23.89 4.92 -11.84
N LYS A 469 -23.62 5.20 -10.55
CA LYS A 469 -24.27 4.61 -9.38
C LYS A 469 -25.79 4.69 -9.42
N SER A 470 -26.37 5.73 -10.05
CA SER A 470 -27.83 5.90 -10.12
C SER A 470 -28.52 4.98 -11.14
N SER A 471 -27.77 4.24 -11.97
CA SER A 471 -28.31 3.50 -13.12
C SER A 471 -28.20 1.97 -13.03
N GLY A 472 -27.43 1.42 -12.08
CA GLY A 472 -27.08 0.00 -12.05
C GLY A 472 -27.54 -0.76 -10.79
N PRO A 473 -27.68 -2.10 -10.86
CA PRO A 473 -28.12 -2.95 -9.74
C PRO A 473 -27.03 -3.27 -8.70
N MET A 474 -25.81 -2.69 -8.81
CA MET A 474 -24.70 -2.99 -7.91
C MET A 474 -24.88 -2.35 -6.52
N PRO A 475 -24.44 -3.01 -5.42
CA PRO A 475 -24.47 -2.42 -4.10
C PRO A 475 -23.66 -1.12 -4.06
N THR A 476 -24.34 -0.03 -3.71
CA THR A 476 -23.80 1.32 -3.61
C THR A 476 -22.48 1.40 -2.83
N ASN A 477 -22.35 0.60 -1.78
CA ASN A 477 -21.17 0.56 -0.90
C ASN A 477 -19.89 0.13 -1.62
N LYS A 478 -19.95 -0.80 -2.58
CA LYS A 478 -18.75 -1.29 -3.29
C LYS A 478 -18.17 -0.20 -4.20
N ILE A 479 -19.04 0.52 -4.90
CA ILE A 479 -18.64 1.63 -5.79
C ILE A 479 -18.06 2.78 -4.96
N ASP A 480 -18.66 3.10 -3.81
CA ASP A 480 -18.16 4.16 -2.93
C ASP A 480 -16.73 3.88 -2.42
N VAL A 481 -16.41 2.61 -2.12
CA VAL A 481 -15.06 2.19 -1.72
C VAL A 481 -14.07 2.35 -2.88
N LEU A 482 -14.46 1.96 -4.09
CA LEU A 482 -13.62 2.11 -5.29
C LEU A 482 -13.36 3.59 -5.61
N VAL A 483 -14.42 4.42 -5.67
CA VAL A 483 -14.33 5.87 -5.89
C VAL A 483 -13.40 6.52 -4.87
N LYS A 484 -13.58 6.20 -3.59
CA LYS A 484 -12.69 6.69 -2.52
C LYS A 484 -11.24 6.26 -2.73
N SER A 485 -11.02 5.01 -3.14
CA SER A 485 -9.67 4.46 -3.34
C SER A 485 -8.95 5.09 -4.53
N LEU A 486 -9.67 5.38 -5.61
CA LEU A 486 -9.16 6.10 -6.79
C LEU A 486 -8.80 7.54 -6.45
N LEU A 487 -9.67 8.26 -5.72
CA LEU A 487 -9.38 9.63 -5.28
C LEU A 487 -8.17 9.69 -4.35
N GLN A 488 -8.05 8.74 -3.41
CA GLN A 488 -6.88 8.63 -2.54
C GLN A 488 -5.59 8.39 -3.33
N PHE A 489 -5.65 7.59 -4.39
CA PHE A 489 -4.48 7.34 -5.22
C PHE A 489 -4.13 8.52 -6.12
N ALA A 490 -5.12 9.24 -6.66
CA ALA A 490 -4.88 10.48 -7.40
C ALA A 490 -4.16 11.52 -6.52
N GLU A 491 -4.60 11.71 -5.28
CA GLU A 491 -3.93 12.58 -4.31
C GLU A 491 -2.50 12.08 -4.00
N PHE A 492 -2.29 10.77 -3.92
CA PHE A 492 -0.96 10.19 -3.73
C PHE A 492 -0.01 10.51 -4.89
N LEU A 493 -0.48 10.39 -6.14
CA LEU A 493 0.32 10.69 -7.33
C LEU A 493 0.73 12.17 -7.40
N GLU A 494 -0.16 13.09 -7.00
CA GLU A 494 0.17 14.53 -6.94
C GLU A 494 1.24 14.85 -5.89
N ASN A 495 1.07 14.32 -4.67
CA ASN A 495 2.03 14.52 -3.59
C ASN A 495 3.43 13.96 -3.90
N ARG A 496 3.53 13.08 -4.91
CA ARG A 496 4.80 12.50 -5.36
C ARG A 496 5.45 13.31 -6.48
N ALA A 497 4.68 14.12 -7.21
CA ALA A 497 5.19 14.99 -8.26
C ALA A 497 5.80 16.28 -7.69
N GLU A 498 5.40 16.68 -6.48
CA GLU A 498 6.03 17.71 -5.65
C GLU A 498 7.32 17.20 -4.98
#